data_AF-A0A954CI86-F1
#
_entry.id   AF-A0A954CI86-F1
#
_cell.length_a   1.000
_cell.length_b   1.000
_cell.length_c   1.000
_cell.angle_alpha   90.00
_cell.angle_beta   90.00
_cell.angle_gamma   90.00
#
_symmetry.space_group_name_H-M   'P 1'
#
loop_
_entity.id
_entity.type
_entity.pdbx_description
1 polymer ?
#
loop_
_entity_poly.entity_id
_entity_poly.type
_entity_poly.pdbx_seq_one_letter_code
_entity_poly.pdbx_strand_id
1 'polypeptide(L)'
;MTTDKPTFPLLLVEDDRFFAQLCVEALTPLGWQTEVVHSVADAVQALSDGVSRLIVCDHDLGGPTGIDLLKEVDLRRHGFVMLTGSDSRDTLAHAVRFNADDYEFKPVHDWNDFQVKLMRAQLKLQSRLSEQDEFSKLSAQAEWQYWKAVFLSGTKSSEAEQILEMLHVQLNQDVNYANLLNKLGPLDEEPAPLELSAITVAMLRHGIAPISRLAKGIGIAKRVINSHPELASFTTREAYDWVNGLAESHYKALAEKDGHKFEVILSRNASHGDNFVHMDQALIEAALDEGIINAFKYSAPESEIAMIVDIQSNSMSFTICNPAQDRTRKADGSYVRGIPLELEQLCFKYFVRFSTDTSNKYPEQWPMGLGLPLVQKITEAHGGTVRIRNERWHISPTGRPAPIRDLVVLRLEIPLHAKAIVKEEAPAESEGDDLFDEFELL
;
A
#
# COMPACT_ATOMS: atom_id res chain seq x y z
N MET A 1 -14.09 29.90 13.79
CA MET A 1 -13.03 30.44 12.90
C MET A 1 -13.50 30.20 11.48
N THR A 2 -13.45 31.24 10.65
CA THR A 2 -13.97 31.39 9.29
C THR A 2 -13.65 30.21 8.35
N THR A 3 -14.66 29.51 7.84
CA THR A 3 -14.53 28.55 6.73
C THR A 3 -15.31 29.05 5.50
N ASP A 4 -15.10 30.31 5.12
CA ASP A 4 -15.71 30.90 3.91
C ASP A 4 -14.86 30.70 2.65
N LYS A 5 -13.87 29.79 2.69
CA LYS A 5 -12.93 29.57 1.58
C LYS A 5 -13.06 28.16 1.00
N PRO A 6 -12.94 28.03 -0.33
CA PRO A 6 -12.84 26.73 -0.99
C PRO A 6 -11.62 25.96 -0.45
N THR A 7 -11.82 24.69 -0.10
CA THR A 7 -10.77 23.81 0.44
C THR A 7 -10.51 22.59 -0.43
N PHE A 8 -11.43 22.24 -1.32
CA PHE A 8 -11.28 21.15 -2.26
C PHE A 8 -11.31 21.67 -3.70
N PRO A 9 -10.48 21.10 -4.60
CA PRO A 9 -10.68 21.26 -6.04
C PRO A 9 -12.08 20.79 -6.44
N LEU A 10 -12.68 21.56 -7.35
CA LEU A 10 -14.01 21.34 -7.89
C LEU A 10 -13.89 20.67 -9.26
N LEU A 11 -14.59 19.56 -9.47
CA LEU A 11 -14.78 18.96 -10.78
C LEU A 11 -16.12 19.43 -11.36
N LEU A 12 -16.09 20.13 -12.49
CA LEU A 12 -17.26 20.54 -13.24
C LEU A 12 -17.47 19.61 -14.43
N VAL A 13 -18.63 18.95 -14.49
CA VAL A 13 -19.05 18.08 -15.59
C VAL A 13 -20.14 18.78 -16.39
N GLU A 14 -19.80 19.26 -17.59
CA GLU A 14 -20.65 20.11 -18.41
C GLU A 14 -20.33 19.91 -19.90
N ASP A 15 -21.29 19.50 -20.72
CA ASP A 15 -21.09 19.26 -22.15
C ASP A 15 -21.10 20.58 -22.96
N ASP A 16 -21.85 21.59 -22.51
CA ASP A 16 -21.79 22.95 -23.07
C ASP A 16 -20.49 23.67 -22.66
N ARG A 17 -19.52 23.67 -23.57
CA ARG A 17 -18.22 24.33 -23.40
C ARG A 17 -18.33 25.83 -23.08
N PHE A 18 -19.35 26.52 -23.60
CA PHE A 18 -19.53 27.94 -23.32
C PHE A 18 -19.99 28.15 -21.89
N PHE A 19 -20.98 27.38 -21.44
CA PHE A 19 -21.46 27.44 -20.06
C PHE A 19 -20.41 26.97 -19.05
N ALA A 20 -19.63 25.94 -19.40
CA ALA A 20 -18.52 25.48 -18.59
C ALA A 20 -17.47 26.58 -18.36
N GLN A 21 -17.10 27.30 -19.42
CA GLN A 21 -16.18 28.42 -19.35
C GLN A 21 -16.74 29.57 -18.49
N LEU A 22 -18.03 29.87 -18.63
CA LEU A 22 -18.72 30.87 -17.80
C LEU A 22 -18.66 30.51 -16.31
N CYS A 23 -18.88 29.23 -15.97
CA CYS A 23 -18.75 28.75 -14.59
C CYS A 23 -17.34 28.94 -14.04
N VAL A 24 -16.31 28.60 -14.82
CA VAL A 24 -14.91 28.81 -14.42
C VAL A 24 -14.62 30.29 -14.19
N GLU A 25 -15.05 31.17 -15.10
CA GLU A 25 -14.83 32.62 -14.99
C GLU A 25 -15.54 33.23 -13.78
N ALA A 26 -16.72 32.73 -13.42
CA ALA A 26 -17.48 33.21 -12.26
C ALA A 26 -16.96 32.64 -10.93
N LEU A 27 -16.54 31.37 -10.89
CA LEU A 27 -16.09 30.70 -9.66
C LEU A 27 -14.63 30.97 -9.30
N THR A 28 -13.78 31.28 -10.28
CA THR A 28 -12.35 31.58 -10.06
C THR A 28 -12.14 32.79 -9.13
N PRO A 29 -12.80 33.95 -9.33
CA PRO A 29 -12.70 35.09 -8.41
C PRO A 29 -13.18 34.78 -6.99
N LEU A 30 -14.05 33.77 -6.84
CA LEU A 30 -14.57 33.29 -5.55
C LEU A 30 -13.63 32.28 -4.88
N GLY A 31 -12.48 31.98 -5.52
CA GLY A 31 -11.39 31.17 -4.97
C GLY A 31 -11.46 29.68 -5.30
N TRP A 32 -12.38 29.25 -6.16
CA TRP A 32 -12.51 27.85 -6.56
C TRP A 32 -11.48 27.49 -7.63
N GLN A 33 -10.77 26.39 -7.42
CA GLN A 33 -9.98 25.73 -8.46
C GLN A 33 -10.88 24.72 -9.15
N THR A 34 -11.22 24.97 -10.42
CA THR A 34 -12.21 24.17 -11.16
C THR A 34 -11.53 23.43 -12.30
N GLU A 35 -11.63 22.10 -12.28
CA GLU A 35 -11.29 21.22 -13.39
C GLU A 35 -12.56 20.95 -14.21
N VAL A 36 -12.50 21.05 -15.54
CA VAL A 36 -13.66 20.89 -16.41
C VAL A 36 -13.52 19.63 -17.24
N VAL A 37 -14.59 18.84 -17.26
CA VAL A 37 -14.78 17.66 -18.10
C VAL A 37 -16.13 17.74 -18.81
N HIS A 38 -16.26 17.09 -19.96
CA HIS A 38 -17.41 17.27 -20.85
C HIS A 38 -18.27 16.01 -21.00
N SER A 39 -17.97 14.94 -20.27
CA SER A 39 -18.74 13.70 -20.31
C SER A 39 -18.65 12.95 -18.98
N VAL A 40 -19.62 12.06 -18.73
CA VAL A 40 -19.58 11.14 -17.57
C VAL A 40 -18.33 10.26 -17.60
N ALA A 41 -17.89 9.81 -18.79
CA ALA A 41 -16.70 8.99 -18.91
C ALA A 41 -15.42 9.74 -18.48
N ASP A 42 -15.28 11.00 -18.91
CA ASP A 42 -14.15 11.85 -18.52
C ASP A 42 -14.20 12.19 -17.02
N ALA A 43 -15.40 12.43 -16.47
CA ALA A 43 -15.59 12.67 -15.05
C ALA A 43 -15.14 11.49 -14.20
N VAL A 44 -15.45 10.26 -14.63
CA VAL A 44 -15.00 9.03 -13.96
C VAL A 44 -13.49 8.92 -13.97
N GLN A 45 -12.86 9.22 -15.11
CA GLN A 45 -11.40 9.18 -15.23
C GLN A 45 -10.76 10.21 -14.27
N ALA A 46 -11.26 11.45 -14.27
CA ALA A 46 -10.77 12.50 -13.37
C ALA A 46 -10.96 12.15 -11.87
N LEU A 47 -12.08 11.52 -11.51
CA LEU A 47 -12.33 11.06 -10.14
C LEU A 47 -11.40 9.91 -9.73
N SER A 48 -10.96 9.08 -10.67
CA SER A 48 -10.01 7.99 -10.40
C SER A 48 -8.61 8.49 -10.03
N ASP A 49 -8.22 9.66 -10.52
CA ASP A 49 -6.96 10.32 -10.18
C ASP A 49 -6.98 10.95 -8.77
N GLY A 50 -8.16 11.09 -8.15
CA GLY A 50 -8.35 11.35 -6.72
C GLY A 50 -8.09 12.79 -6.27
N VAL A 51 -8.01 13.75 -7.20
CA VAL A 51 -7.68 15.16 -6.92
C VAL A 51 -8.89 15.95 -6.46
N SER A 52 -10.05 15.72 -7.10
CA SER A 52 -11.28 16.48 -6.87
C SER A 52 -12.20 15.79 -5.88
N ARG A 53 -12.74 16.55 -4.91
CA ARG A 53 -13.66 16.02 -3.88
C ARG A 53 -15.04 16.66 -3.89
N LEU A 54 -15.19 17.76 -4.61
CA LEU A 54 -16.48 18.40 -4.85
C LEU A 54 -16.80 18.27 -6.34
N ILE A 55 -18.01 17.82 -6.65
CA ILE A 55 -18.47 17.59 -8.01
C ILE A 55 -19.66 18.51 -8.26
N VAL A 56 -19.60 19.25 -9.35
CA VAL A 56 -20.74 19.94 -9.95
C VAL A 56 -21.01 19.27 -11.28
N CYS A 57 -22.21 18.74 -11.46
CA CYS A 57 -22.54 17.96 -12.65
C CYS A 57 -23.83 18.44 -13.27
N ASP A 58 -23.81 18.69 -14.57
CA ASP A 58 -25.04 18.86 -15.32
C ASP A 58 -25.85 17.57 -15.39
N HIS A 59 -27.17 17.74 -15.40
CA HIS A 59 -28.11 16.65 -15.59
C HIS A 59 -28.05 16.11 -17.02
N ASP A 60 -28.05 17.00 -18.01
CA ASP A 60 -28.33 16.70 -19.42
C ASP A 60 -27.05 16.72 -20.29
N LEU A 61 -26.19 15.70 -20.16
CA LEU A 61 -24.87 15.66 -20.80
C LEU A 61 -24.83 15.09 -22.24
N GLY A 62 -25.96 15.08 -22.96
CA GLY A 62 -26.04 14.53 -24.32
C GLY A 62 -25.76 13.02 -24.45
N GLY A 63 -25.71 12.28 -23.33
CA GLY A 63 -25.35 10.86 -23.21
C GLY A 63 -25.82 10.29 -21.87
N PRO A 64 -25.00 9.50 -21.13
CA PRO A 64 -25.30 9.17 -19.73
C PRO A 64 -25.56 10.44 -18.91
N THR A 65 -26.57 10.42 -18.05
CA THR A 65 -27.03 11.62 -17.34
C THR A 65 -26.21 11.91 -16.10
N GLY A 66 -26.32 13.13 -15.56
CA GLY A 66 -25.74 13.46 -14.25
C GLY A 66 -26.28 12.60 -13.09
N ILE A 67 -27.49 12.04 -13.23
CA ILE A 67 -28.02 11.08 -12.26
C ILE A 67 -27.30 9.74 -12.36
N ASP A 68 -26.90 9.32 -13.56
CA ASP A 68 -26.13 8.09 -13.76
C ASP A 68 -24.73 8.23 -13.16
N LEU A 69 -24.10 9.41 -13.27
CA LEU A 69 -22.87 9.70 -12.54
C LEU A 69 -23.10 9.69 -11.03
N LEU A 70 -24.15 10.35 -10.53
CA LEU A 70 -24.46 10.42 -9.09
C LEU A 70 -24.62 9.03 -8.45
N LYS A 71 -25.25 8.07 -9.15
CA LYS A 71 -25.42 6.69 -8.66
C LYS A 71 -24.08 5.94 -8.50
N GLU A 72 -23.07 6.35 -9.25
CA GLU A 72 -21.77 5.70 -9.28
C GLU A 72 -20.76 6.38 -8.34
N VAL A 73 -21.04 7.59 -7.83
CA VAL A 73 -20.15 8.34 -6.93
C VAL A 73 -20.30 7.89 -5.47
N ASP A 74 -19.19 7.66 -4.76
CA ASP A 74 -19.22 7.46 -3.30
C ASP A 74 -19.40 8.79 -2.58
N LEU A 75 -20.66 9.11 -2.28
CA LEU A 75 -21.07 10.32 -1.55
C LEU A 75 -20.51 10.38 -0.12
N ARG A 76 -19.94 9.31 0.44
CA ARG A 76 -19.26 9.43 1.75
C ARG A 76 -17.95 10.19 1.62
N ARG A 77 -17.37 10.22 0.42
CA ARG A 77 -16.04 10.79 0.13
C ARG A 77 -16.09 11.99 -0.83
N HIS A 78 -17.24 12.25 -1.43
CA HIS A 78 -17.43 13.34 -2.38
C HIS A 78 -18.68 14.16 -2.04
N GLY A 79 -18.57 15.47 -2.23
CA GLY A 79 -19.73 16.35 -2.26
C GLY A 79 -20.28 16.43 -3.68
N PHE A 80 -21.59 16.40 -3.86
CA PHE A 80 -22.20 16.41 -5.19
C PHE A 80 -23.30 17.47 -5.30
N VAL A 81 -23.13 18.41 -6.23
CA VAL A 81 -24.12 19.45 -6.55
C VAL A 81 -24.58 19.26 -7.99
N MET A 82 -25.89 19.18 -8.20
CA MET A 82 -26.47 18.96 -9.53
C MET A 82 -26.82 20.30 -10.18
N LEU A 83 -26.45 20.49 -11.45
CA LEU A 83 -26.97 21.56 -12.30
C LEU A 83 -28.15 21.01 -13.11
N THR A 84 -29.22 21.79 -13.25
CA THR A 84 -30.38 21.36 -14.04
C THR A 84 -31.04 22.53 -14.77
N GLY A 85 -31.40 22.32 -16.04
CA GLY A 85 -32.07 23.32 -16.88
C GLY A 85 -33.61 23.26 -16.88
N SER A 86 -34.22 22.26 -16.23
CA SER A 86 -35.68 22.11 -16.22
C SER A 86 -36.27 22.45 -14.84
N ASP A 87 -37.24 23.37 -14.81
CA ASP A 87 -38.14 23.59 -13.66
C ASP A 87 -39.08 22.39 -13.39
N SER A 88 -38.88 21.25 -14.06
CA SER A 88 -39.72 20.08 -13.87
C SER A 88 -39.53 19.53 -12.46
N ARG A 89 -40.65 19.45 -11.72
CA ARG A 89 -40.67 18.88 -10.35
C ARG A 89 -40.15 17.44 -10.31
N ASP A 90 -40.15 16.75 -11.43
CA ASP A 90 -39.73 15.36 -11.56
C ASP A 90 -38.20 15.21 -11.47
N THR A 91 -37.42 16.06 -12.14
CA THR A 91 -35.93 16.03 -12.05
C THR A 91 -35.46 16.33 -10.62
N LEU A 92 -36.09 17.31 -9.97
CA LEU A 92 -35.83 17.65 -8.56
C LEU A 92 -36.21 16.51 -7.60
N ALA A 93 -37.38 15.90 -7.80
CA ALA A 93 -37.80 14.74 -7.02
C ALA A 93 -36.86 13.55 -7.19
N HIS A 94 -36.33 13.34 -8.40
CA HIS A 94 -35.35 12.30 -8.68
C HIS A 94 -34.00 12.62 -8.02
N ALA A 95 -33.47 13.83 -8.15
CA ALA A 95 -32.20 14.22 -7.52
C ALA A 95 -32.24 14.10 -5.98
N VAL A 96 -33.36 14.50 -5.36
CA VAL A 96 -33.59 14.32 -3.91
C VAL A 96 -33.64 12.84 -3.54
N ARG A 97 -34.25 11.98 -4.37
CA ARG A 97 -34.25 10.52 -4.16
C ARG A 97 -32.85 9.91 -4.25
N PHE A 98 -31.96 10.49 -5.06
CA PHE A 98 -30.57 10.03 -5.22
C PHE A 98 -29.56 10.74 -4.31
N ASN A 99 -30.04 11.53 -3.35
CA ASN A 99 -29.29 12.06 -2.21
C ASN A 99 -28.10 12.98 -2.58
N ALA A 100 -28.24 13.79 -3.64
CA ALA A 100 -27.28 14.87 -3.92
C ALA A 100 -27.21 15.88 -2.74
N ASP A 101 -26.06 16.52 -2.55
CA ASP A 101 -25.86 17.45 -1.43
C ASP A 101 -26.60 18.78 -1.62
N ASP A 102 -26.73 19.24 -2.86
CA ASP A 102 -27.46 20.45 -3.26
C ASP A 102 -27.78 20.46 -4.77
N TYR A 103 -28.50 21.49 -5.22
CA TYR A 103 -28.89 21.67 -6.63
C TYR A 103 -28.94 23.14 -7.06
N GLU A 104 -28.58 23.40 -8.31
CA GLU A 104 -28.59 24.73 -8.93
C GLU A 104 -29.29 24.72 -10.28
N PHE A 105 -30.04 25.79 -10.57
CA PHE A 105 -30.77 25.92 -11.83
C PHE A 105 -29.96 26.65 -12.88
N LYS A 106 -30.05 26.19 -14.13
CA LYS A 106 -29.54 26.89 -15.30
C LYS A 106 -30.63 27.77 -15.93
N PRO A 107 -30.30 28.99 -16.40
CA PRO A 107 -29.00 29.64 -16.25
C PRO A 107 -28.78 30.13 -14.82
N VAL A 108 -27.54 30.08 -14.33
CA VAL A 108 -27.18 30.57 -13.00
C VAL A 108 -27.35 32.09 -12.97
N HIS A 109 -28.35 32.56 -12.23
CA HIS A 109 -28.67 33.97 -12.12
C HIS A 109 -27.92 34.68 -10.99
N ASP A 110 -27.63 33.97 -9.89
CA ASP A 110 -26.90 34.50 -8.73
C ASP A 110 -25.74 33.56 -8.36
N TRP A 111 -24.52 33.98 -8.72
CA TRP A 111 -23.30 33.23 -8.44
C TRP A 111 -22.93 33.20 -6.96
N ASN A 112 -23.43 34.15 -6.15
CA ASN A 112 -23.21 34.11 -4.70
C ASN A 112 -24.11 33.04 -4.06
N ASP A 113 -25.36 32.89 -4.51
CA ASP A 113 -26.24 31.81 -4.06
C ASP A 113 -25.64 30.44 -4.43
N PHE A 114 -25.16 30.31 -5.67
CA PHE A 114 -24.49 29.08 -6.10
C PHE A 114 -23.25 28.77 -5.25
N GLN A 115 -22.44 29.79 -4.93
CA GLN A 115 -21.31 29.64 -3.99
C GLN A 115 -21.75 29.14 -2.62
N VAL A 116 -22.87 29.64 -2.06
CA VAL A 116 -23.39 29.19 -0.77
C VAL A 116 -23.75 27.70 -0.79
N LYS A 117 -24.32 27.21 -1.91
CA LYS A 117 -24.63 25.79 -2.09
C LYS A 117 -23.37 24.94 -2.17
N LEU A 118 -22.35 25.39 -2.92
CA LEU A 118 -21.05 24.71 -2.97
C LEU A 118 -20.37 24.65 -1.60
N MET A 119 -20.42 25.74 -0.84
CA MET A 119 -19.89 25.78 0.54
C MET A 119 -20.64 24.83 1.47
N ARG A 120 -21.96 24.72 1.33
CA ARG A 120 -22.78 23.78 2.11
C ARG A 120 -22.41 22.33 1.79
N ALA A 121 -22.26 21.99 0.52
CA ALA A 121 -21.83 20.66 0.08
C ALA A 121 -20.41 20.33 0.59
N GLN A 122 -19.49 21.32 0.57
CA GLN A 122 -18.17 21.19 1.16
C GLN A 122 -18.23 20.94 2.68
N LEU A 123 -19.05 21.67 3.43
CA LEU A 123 -19.19 21.48 4.88
C LEU A 123 -19.76 20.11 5.22
N LYS A 124 -20.79 19.65 4.50
CA LYS A 124 -21.34 18.29 4.66
C LYS A 124 -20.27 17.23 4.40
N LEU A 125 -19.47 17.41 3.36
CA LEU A 125 -18.35 16.52 3.07
C LEU A 125 -17.31 16.54 4.20
N GLN A 126 -16.91 17.71 4.68
CA GLN A 126 -15.94 17.83 5.78
C GLN A 126 -16.44 17.14 7.05
N SER A 127 -17.74 17.22 7.38
CA SER A 127 -18.34 16.50 8.51
C SER A 127 -18.21 14.99 8.31
N ARG A 128 -18.64 14.47 7.15
CA ARG A 128 -18.55 13.03 6.83
C ARG A 128 -17.11 12.51 6.89
N LEU A 129 -16.14 13.27 6.37
CA LEU A 129 -14.73 12.90 6.42
C LEU A 129 -14.18 12.94 7.85
N SER A 130 -14.55 13.95 8.63
CA SER A 130 -14.11 14.07 10.04
C SER A 130 -14.69 12.95 10.91
N GLU A 131 -15.96 12.61 10.72
CA GLU A 131 -16.64 11.48 11.38
C GLU A 131 -15.98 10.15 11.01
N GLN A 132 -15.64 9.94 9.72
CA GLN A 132 -14.90 8.76 9.30
C GLN A 132 -13.50 8.70 9.90
N ASP A 133 -12.76 9.81 9.94
CA ASP A 133 -11.43 9.88 10.54
C ASP A 133 -11.47 9.64 12.05
N GLU A 134 -12.45 10.21 12.75
CA GLU A 134 -12.66 10.03 14.19
C GLU A 134 -13.08 8.60 14.52
N PHE A 135 -14.02 8.04 13.75
CA PHE A 135 -14.41 6.64 13.85
C PHE A 135 -13.23 5.70 13.58
N SER A 136 -12.40 5.99 12.57
CA SER A 136 -11.19 5.21 12.27
C SER A 136 -10.18 5.27 13.41
N LYS A 137 -9.99 6.44 14.03
CA LYS A 137 -9.12 6.61 15.21
C LYS A 137 -9.65 5.86 16.43
N LEU A 138 -10.95 5.96 16.71
CA LEU A 138 -11.60 5.27 17.81
C LEU A 138 -11.60 3.75 17.62
N SER A 139 -11.84 3.28 16.40
CA SER A 139 -11.74 1.86 16.04
C SER A 139 -10.31 1.36 16.25
N ALA A 140 -9.31 2.08 15.72
CA ALA A 140 -7.90 1.73 15.92
C ALA A 140 -7.50 1.73 17.41
N GLN A 141 -8.06 2.65 18.22
CA GLN A 141 -7.80 2.71 19.66
C GLN A 141 -8.51 1.57 20.42
N ALA A 142 -9.74 1.23 20.08
CA ALA A 142 -10.50 0.13 20.65
C ALA A 142 -9.86 -1.22 20.29
N GLU A 143 -9.45 -1.39 19.03
CA GLU A 143 -8.66 -2.51 18.55
C GLU A 143 -7.35 -2.63 19.32
N TRP A 144 -6.62 -1.52 19.49
CA TRP A 144 -5.41 -1.53 20.31
C TRP A 144 -5.66 -2.00 21.75
N GLN A 145 -6.74 -1.53 22.38
CA GLN A 145 -7.08 -1.96 23.74
C GLN A 145 -7.46 -3.44 23.81
N TYR A 146 -8.23 -3.91 22.84
CA TYR A 146 -8.58 -5.32 22.70
C TYR A 146 -7.34 -6.19 22.52
N TRP A 147 -6.46 -5.84 21.57
CA TRP A 147 -5.21 -6.57 21.33
C TRP A 147 -4.28 -6.52 22.53
N LYS A 148 -4.13 -5.35 23.16
CA LYS A 148 -3.37 -5.23 24.41
C LYS A 148 -3.91 -6.17 25.49
N ALA A 149 -5.23 -6.35 25.59
CA ALA A 149 -5.85 -7.29 26.52
C ALA A 149 -5.57 -8.76 26.14
N VAL A 150 -5.68 -9.12 24.85
CA VAL A 150 -5.36 -10.47 24.33
C VAL A 150 -3.88 -10.83 24.54
N PHE A 151 -2.97 -9.87 24.36
CA PHE A 151 -1.53 -10.06 24.61
C PHE A 151 -1.22 -10.26 26.10
N LEU A 152 -1.88 -9.47 26.96
CA LEU A 152 -1.72 -9.58 28.41
C LEU A 152 -2.40 -10.83 28.97
N SER A 153 -3.42 -11.38 28.30
CA SER A 153 -4.15 -12.57 28.78
C SER A 153 -3.41 -13.88 28.55
N GLY A 154 -2.31 -13.90 27.78
CA GLY A 154 -1.42 -15.07 27.64
C GLY A 154 -2.11 -16.34 27.12
N THR A 155 -3.25 -16.18 26.44
CA THR A 155 -4.07 -17.29 25.94
C THR A 155 -3.34 -18.04 24.83
N LYS A 156 -3.22 -19.37 24.97
CA LYS A 156 -2.53 -20.31 24.07
C LYS A 156 -3.21 -20.50 22.69
N SER A 157 -3.71 -19.46 22.04
CA SER A 157 -3.96 -19.53 20.61
C SER A 157 -2.63 -19.32 19.89
N SER A 158 -2.36 -20.05 18.80
CA SER A 158 -1.12 -19.87 18.07
C SER A 158 -1.04 -18.41 17.57
N GLU A 159 0.14 -17.78 17.57
CA GLU A 159 0.30 -16.40 17.04
C GLU A 159 -0.25 -16.26 15.61
N ALA A 160 -0.28 -17.37 14.84
CA ALA A 160 -0.91 -17.44 13.53
C ALA A 160 -2.44 -17.33 13.59
N GLU A 161 -3.10 -17.97 14.57
CA GLU A 161 -4.55 -17.90 14.75
C GLU A 161 -5.00 -16.47 15.09
N GLN A 162 -4.21 -15.76 15.89
CA GLN A 162 -4.46 -14.36 16.25
C GLN A 162 -4.30 -13.41 15.05
N ILE A 163 -3.25 -13.59 14.25
CA ILE A 163 -3.03 -12.84 13.01
C ILE A 163 -4.16 -13.12 12.00
N LEU A 164 -4.60 -14.38 11.88
CA LEU A 164 -5.71 -14.78 11.00
C LEU A 164 -7.07 -14.20 11.43
N GLU A 165 -7.36 -14.20 12.73
CA GLU A 165 -8.61 -13.65 13.28
C GLU A 165 -8.68 -12.13 13.09
N MET A 166 -7.55 -11.43 13.19
CA MET A 166 -7.47 -10.00 12.92
C MET A 166 -7.68 -9.66 11.44
N LEU A 167 -7.07 -10.42 10.54
CA LEU A 167 -7.23 -10.24 9.10
C LEU A 167 -8.69 -10.47 8.65
N HIS A 168 -9.40 -11.40 9.29
CA HIS A 168 -10.84 -11.59 9.07
C HIS A 168 -11.67 -10.36 9.49
N VAL A 169 -11.34 -9.70 10.62
CA VAL A 169 -12.03 -8.47 11.05
C VAL A 169 -11.81 -7.34 10.05
N GLN A 170 -10.60 -7.22 9.50
CA GLN A 170 -10.24 -6.17 8.56
C GLN A 170 -10.91 -6.34 7.18
N LEU A 171 -11.03 -7.58 6.70
CA LEU A 171 -11.84 -7.92 5.52
C LEU A 171 -13.32 -7.48 5.66
N ASN A 172 -13.82 -7.44 6.90
CA ASN A 172 -15.18 -6.98 7.19
C ASN A 172 -15.29 -5.46 7.39
N GLN A 173 -14.20 -4.75 7.71
CA GLN A 173 -14.18 -3.30 7.90
C GLN A 173 -13.95 -2.50 6.61
N ASP A 174 -13.27 -3.07 5.60
CA ASP A 174 -13.22 -2.49 4.27
C ASP A 174 -14.58 -2.67 3.59
N VAL A 175 -15.50 -1.74 3.90
CA VAL A 175 -16.88 -1.64 3.41
C VAL A 175 -16.89 -1.51 1.90
N ASN A 176 -16.81 -2.66 1.22
CA ASN A 176 -17.21 -2.84 -0.18
C ASN A 176 -17.95 -4.17 -0.39
N TYR A 177 -17.78 -5.18 0.48
CA TYR A 177 -18.47 -6.47 0.35
C TYR A 177 -19.99 -6.38 0.53
N ALA A 178 -20.46 -5.61 1.51
CA ALA A 178 -21.91 -5.46 1.76
C ALA A 178 -22.65 -4.74 0.62
N ASN A 179 -22.01 -3.73 0.00
CA ASN A 179 -22.56 -3.05 -1.18
C ASN A 179 -22.53 -3.94 -2.43
N LEU A 180 -21.50 -4.76 -2.58
CA LEU A 180 -21.40 -5.81 -3.61
C LEU A 180 -22.53 -6.83 -3.48
N LEU A 181 -22.74 -7.37 -2.28
CA LEU A 181 -23.78 -8.35 -2.00
C LEU A 181 -25.17 -7.77 -2.23
N ASN A 182 -25.41 -6.51 -1.85
CA ASN A 182 -26.66 -5.81 -2.15
C ASN A 182 -26.89 -5.61 -3.66
N LYS A 183 -25.83 -5.46 -4.47
CA LYS A 183 -25.92 -5.32 -5.95
C LYS A 183 -26.02 -6.67 -6.68
N LEU A 184 -25.54 -7.77 -6.09
CA LEU A 184 -25.57 -9.10 -6.68
C LEU A 184 -26.94 -9.79 -6.58
N GLY A 185 -27.90 -9.20 -5.84
CA GLY A 185 -29.21 -9.80 -5.62
C GLY A 185 -29.16 -11.06 -4.73
N PRO A 186 -30.32 -11.69 -4.47
CA PRO A 186 -30.39 -12.93 -3.70
C PRO A 186 -29.59 -14.06 -4.37
N LEU A 187 -28.84 -14.83 -3.58
CA LEU A 187 -27.93 -15.90 -4.05
C LEU A 187 -28.65 -17.14 -4.64
N ASP A 188 -29.98 -17.15 -4.65
CA ASP A 188 -30.80 -18.32 -4.99
C ASP A 188 -31.31 -18.34 -6.44
N GLU A 189 -31.00 -17.32 -7.25
CA GLU A 189 -31.36 -17.27 -8.68
C GLU A 189 -30.14 -17.50 -9.58
N GLU A 190 -30.33 -18.17 -10.73
CA GLU A 190 -29.28 -18.30 -11.75
C GLU A 190 -28.78 -16.90 -12.15
N PRO A 191 -27.47 -16.60 -12.04
CA PRO A 191 -26.97 -15.27 -12.26
C PRO A 191 -27.15 -14.90 -13.73
N ALA A 192 -28.01 -13.91 -14.00
CA ALA A 192 -28.01 -13.23 -15.28
C ALA A 192 -26.61 -12.66 -15.56
N PRO A 193 -26.14 -12.59 -16.82
CA PRO A 193 -24.86 -11.97 -17.14
C PRO A 193 -24.87 -10.52 -16.63
N LEU A 194 -24.11 -10.26 -15.56
CA LEU A 194 -23.99 -8.92 -15.00
C LEU A 194 -23.04 -8.09 -15.89
N GLU A 195 -23.59 -7.17 -16.67
CA GLU A 195 -22.79 -6.11 -17.29
C GLU A 195 -22.40 -5.10 -16.21
N LEU A 196 -21.24 -5.30 -15.58
CA LEU A 196 -20.68 -4.36 -14.63
C LEU A 196 -20.18 -3.11 -15.38
N SER A 197 -20.62 -1.92 -14.94
CA SER A 197 -20.09 -0.66 -15.46
C SER A 197 -18.57 -0.59 -15.27
N ALA A 198 -17.85 0.07 -16.18
CA ALA A 198 -16.40 0.26 -16.06
C ALA A 198 -16.01 0.92 -14.72
N ILE A 199 -16.90 1.76 -14.17
CA ILE A 199 -16.76 2.43 -12.88
C ILE A 199 -16.84 1.43 -11.74
N THR A 200 -17.87 0.57 -11.75
CA THR A 200 -18.01 -0.50 -10.77
C THR A 200 -16.82 -1.44 -10.86
N VAL A 201 -16.33 -1.80 -12.05
CA VAL A 201 -15.10 -2.61 -12.22
C VAL A 201 -13.86 -1.91 -11.66
N ALA A 202 -13.70 -0.60 -11.88
CA ALA A 202 -12.57 0.16 -11.34
C ALA A 202 -12.64 0.27 -9.80
N MET A 203 -13.82 0.51 -9.23
CA MET A 203 -14.05 0.52 -7.78
C MET A 203 -13.84 -0.84 -7.15
N LEU A 204 -14.30 -1.91 -7.82
CA LEU A 204 -14.05 -3.28 -7.43
C LEU A 204 -12.55 -3.59 -7.48
N ARG A 205 -11.83 -3.22 -8.54
CA ARG A 205 -10.37 -3.38 -8.59
C ARG A 205 -9.67 -2.64 -7.46
N HIS A 206 -10.10 -1.42 -7.14
CA HIS A 206 -9.57 -0.64 -6.02
C HIS A 206 -9.92 -1.23 -4.64
N GLY A 207 -11.07 -1.88 -4.47
CA GLY A 207 -11.46 -2.55 -3.23
C GLY A 207 -10.88 -3.97 -3.08
N ILE A 208 -10.75 -4.70 -4.19
CA ILE A 208 -10.20 -6.05 -4.26
C ILE A 208 -8.67 -6.02 -4.13
N ALA A 209 -7.99 -4.99 -4.63
CA ALA A 209 -6.53 -4.92 -4.53
C ALA A 209 -6.01 -4.96 -3.07
N PRO A 210 -6.58 -4.21 -2.11
CA PRO A 210 -6.33 -4.39 -0.68
C PRO A 210 -6.59 -5.82 -0.19
N ILE A 211 -7.73 -6.42 -0.54
CA ILE A 211 -8.10 -7.79 -0.15
C ILE A 211 -7.10 -8.83 -0.69
N SER A 212 -6.70 -8.72 -1.95
CA SER A 212 -5.73 -9.61 -2.58
C SER A 212 -4.33 -9.44 -1.97
N ARG A 213 -3.92 -8.21 -1.64
CA ARG A 213 -2.66 -7.95 -0.91
C ARG A 213 -2.70 -8.56 0.49
N LEU A 214 -3.81 -8.37 1.20
CA LEU A 214 -4.04 -9.00 2.50
C LEU A 214 -3.93 -10.52 2.37
N ALA A 215 -4.66 -11.15 1.44
CA ALA A 215 -4.63 -12.59 1.18
C ALA A 215 -3.22 -13.13 0.86
N LYS A 216 -2.44 -12.43 0.00
CA LYS A 216 -1.02 -12.75 -0.25
C LYS A 216 -0.21 -12.64 1.04
N GLY A 217 -0.43 -11.58 1.82
CA GLY A 217 0.17 -11.38 3.12
C GLY A 217 -0.13 -12.50 4.11
N ILE A 218 -1.37 -13.01 4.14
CA ILE A 218 -1.78 -14.16 4.96
C ILE A 218 -1.01 -15.41 4.56
N GLY A 219 -0.92 -15.69 3.25
CA GLY A 219 -0.20 -16.86 2.75
C GLY A 219 1.27 -16.87 3.18
N ILE A 220 1.92 -15.71 3.10
CA ILE A 220 3.31 -15.53 3.55
C ILE A 220 3.42 -15.67 5.06
N ALA A 221 2.58 -14.97 5.83
CA ALA A 221 2.57 -15.09 7.28
C ALA A 221 2.37 -16.54 7.74
N LYS A 222 1.48 -17.29 7.10
CA LYS A 222 1.25 -18.72 7.38
C LYS A 222 2.48 -19.59 7.10
N ARG A 223 3.20 -19.35 6.00
CA ARG A 223 4.43 -20.09 5.67
C ARG A 223 5.54 -19.83 6.70
N VAL A 224 5.69 -18.56 7.08
CA VAL A 224 6.73 -18.10 8.00
C VAL A 224 6.46 -18.54 9.44
N ILE A 225 5.23 -18.36 9.94
CA ILE A 225 4.87 -18.69 11.33
C ILE A 225 4.90 -20.20 11.57
N ASN A 226 4.53 -21.00 10.57
CA ASN A 226 4.61 -22.46 10.70
C ASN A 226 6.03 -22.99 10.41
N SER A 227 7.03 -22.14 10.11
CA SER A 227 8.40 -22.55 9.77
C SER A 227 8.48 -23.51 8.57
N HIS A 228 7.73 -23.23 7.50
CA HIS A 228 7.81 -23.99 6.23
C HIS A 228 8.42 -23.15 5.09
N PRO A 229 9.66 -22.63 5.21
CA PRO A 229 10.35 -22.04 4.05
C PRO A 229 10.80 -23.15 3.09
N GLU A 230 10.59 -22.92 1.80
CA GLU A 230 11.07 -23.80 0.73
C GLU A 230 12.47 -23.32 0.32
N LEU A 231 13.47 -23.68 1.13
CA LEU A 231 14.84 -23.21 0.94
C LEU A 231 15.47 -23.85 -0.31
N ALA A 232 15.78 -23.01 -1.29
CA ALA A 232 16.60 -23.37 -2.45
C ALA A 232 18.02 -22.82 -2.30
N SER A 233 18.98 -23.49 -2.93
CA SER A 233 20.40 -23.10 -2.90
C SER A 233 20.75 -22.23 -4.09
N PHE A 234 21.34 -21.07 -3.83
CA PHE A 234 21.81 -20.15 -4.86
C PHE A 234 23.27 -19.82 -4.63
N THR A 235 24.06 -19.69 -5.70
CA THR A 235 25.36 -19.03 -5.59
C THR A 235 25.16 -17.56 -5.20
N THR A 236 26.16 -16.96 -4.56
CA THR A 236 26.09 -15.52 -4.21
C THR A 236 25.88 -14.62 -5.43
N ARG A 237 26.37 -15.05 -6.60
CA ARG A 237 26.17 -14.36 -7.87
C ARG A 237 24.73 -14.46 -8.36
N GLU A 238 24.14 -15.65 -8.35
CA GLU A 238 22.72 -15.83 -8.73
C GLU A 238 21.80 -15.01 -7.83
N ALA A 239 22.05 -15.01 -6.52
CA ALA A 239 21.30 -14.21 -5.57
C ALA A 239 21.43 -12.70 -5.84
N TYR A 240 22.63 -12.21 -6.17
CA TYR A 240 22.84 -10.81 -6.54
C TYR A 240 22.15 -10.44 -7.86
N ASP A 241 22.32 -11.26 -8.90
CA ASP A 241 21.73 -11.03 -10.22
C ASP A 241 20.20 -11.03 -10.13
N TRP A 242 19.62 -11.88 -9.30
CA TRP A 242 18.19 -11.89 -9.00
C TRP A 242 17.72 -10.57 -8.34
N VAL A 243 18.39 -10.12 -7.28
CA VAL A 243 18.02 -8.85 -6.61
C VAL A 243 18.16 -7.67 -7.55
N ASN A 244 19.20 -7.64 -8.39
CA ASN A 244 19.36 -6.60 -9.39
C ASN A 244 18.21 -6.65 -10.42
N GLY A 245 17.78 -7.84 -10.84
CA GLY A 245 16.59 -8.03 -11.68
C GLY A 245 15.30 -7.51 -11.06
N LEU A 246 15.08 -7.74 -9.76
CA LEU A 246 13.93 -7.17 -9.02
C LEU A 246 13.96 -5.64 -9.01
N ALA A 247 15.15 -5.06 -8.80
CA ALA A 247 15.31 -3.62 -8.80
C ALA A 247 14.99 -2.97 -10.16
N GLU A 248 15.49 -3.54 -11.25
CA GLU A 248 15.23 -3.03 -12.61
C GLU A 248 13.77 -3.20 -13.02
N SER A 249 13.14 -4.32 -12.65
CA SER A 249 11.76 -4.62 -13.05
C SER A 249 10.69 -3.92 -12.22
N HIS A 250 10.96 -3.69 -10.93
CA HIS A 250 9.93 -3.22 -9.98
C HIS A 250 10.30 -1.94 -9.24
N TYR A 251 11.44 -1.94 -8.53
CA TYR A 251 11.75 -0.87 -7.58
C TYR A 251 12.08 0.47 -8.24
N LYS A 252 12.73 0.47 -9.42
CA LYS A 252 13.00 1.71 -10.16
C LYS A 252 11.73 2.38 -10.66
N ALA A 253 10.80 1.60 -11.23
CA ALA A 253 9.50 2.12 -11.67
C ALA A 253 8.68 2.70 -10.51
N LEU A 254 8.73 2.07 -9.33
CA LEU A 254 8.14 2.61 -8.10
C LEU A 254 8.80 3.92 -7.66
N ALA A 255 10.12 3.99 -7.73
CA ALA A 255 10.88 5.19 -7.33
C ALA A 255 10.55 6.40 -8.22
N GLU A 256 10.46 6.19 -9.54
CA GLU A 256 10.17 7.24 -10.53
C GLU A 256 8.82 7.94 -10.29
N LYS A 257 7.83 7.20 -9.77
CA LYS A 257 6.47 7.72 -9.49
C LYS A 257 6.46 8.96 -8.57
N ASP A 258 7.41 9.04 -7.64
CA ASP A 258 7.57 10.16 -6.70
C ASP A 258 8.93 10.88 -6.87
N GLY A 259 9.56 10.71 -8.04
CA GLY A 259 10.83 11.34 -8.40
C GLY A 259 12.05 10.81 -7.65
N HIS A 260 11.92 9.75 -6.85
CA HIS A 260 13.02 9.14 -6.14
C HIS A 260 14.05 8.54 -7.11
N LYS A 261 15.30 8.50 -6.66
CA LYS A 261 16.36 7.75 -7.35
C LYS A 261 16.62 6.47 -6.57
N PHE A 262 16.55 5.34 -7.25
CA PHE A 262 16.81 4.03 -6.67
C PHE A 262 17.93 3.29 -7.40
N GLU A 263 18.92 2.81 -6.65
CA GLU A 263 20.04 2.03 -7.17
C GLU A 263 20.34 0.82 -6.28
N VAL A 264 20.78 -0.28 -6.90
CA VAL A 264 21.38 -1.43 -6.21
C VAL A 264 22.89 -1.34 -6.35
N ILE A 265 23.61 -1.49 -5.23
CA ILE A 265 25.07 -1.40 -5.19
C ILE A 265 25.63 -2.72 -4.66
N LEU A 266 26.52 -3.35 -5.43
CA LEU A 266 27.36 -4.43 -4.92
C LEU A 266 28.55 -3.84 -4.16
N SER A 267 28.75 -4.26 -2.91
CA SER A 267 29.91 -3.88 -2.11
C SER A 267 31.21 -4.36 -2.77
N ARG A 268 32.21 -3.46 -2.89
CA ARG A 268 33.49 -3.71 -3.59
C ARG A 268 34.34 -4.84 -2.98
N ASN A 269 34.00 -5.31 -1.78
CA ASN A 269 34.69 -6.40 -1.08
C ASN A 269 33.98 -7.76 -1.23
N ALA A 270 32.96 -7.88 -2.09
CA ALA A 270 32.27 -9.13 -2.37
C ALA A 270 33.20 -10.15 -3.06
N SER A 271 33.96 -10.91 -2.28
CA SER A 271 34.64 -12.10 -2.79
C SER A 271 33.58 -13.11 -3.19
N HIS A 272 33.47 -13.38 -4.49
CA HIS A 272 32.61 -14.42 -5.04
C HIS A 272 33.26 -15.79 -4.77
N GLY A 273 33.31 -16.19 -3.50
CA GLY A 273 33.69 -17.56 -3.16
C GLY A 273 32.66 -18.57 -3.67
N ASP A 274 33.00 -19.86 -3.63
CA ASP A 274 32.10 -20.98 -3.93
C ASP A 274 31.01 -21.20 -2.84
N ASN A 275 30.59 -20.11 -2.19
CA ASN A 275 29.60 -20.12 -1.13
C ASN A 275 28.19 -20.03 -1.71
N PHE A 276 27.26 -20.65 -1.00
CA PHE A 276 25.84 -20.69 -1.35
C PHE A 276 25.02 -20.00 -0.28
N VAL A 277 23.96 -19.31 -0.69
CA VAL A 277 22.89 -18.85 0.19
C VAL A 277 21.70 -19.80 0.04
N HIS A 278 21.16 -20.25 1.16
CA HIS A 278 19.93 -21.05 1.18
C HIS A 278 18.78 -20.12 1.49
N MET A 279 17.87 -19.95 0.54
CA MET A 279 16.74 -19.05 0.72
C MET A 279 15.48 -19.48 -0.02
N ASP A 280 14.34 -19.15 0.58
CA ASP A 280 13.05 -19.13 -0.07
C ASP A 280 12.90 -17.76 -0.76
N GLN A 281 13.13 -17.78 -2.07
CA GLN A 281 13.18 -16.58 -2.90
C GLN A 281 11.92 -15.70 -2.75
N ALA A 282 10.74 -16.32 -2.67
CA ALA A 282 9.47 -15.59 -2.56
C ALA A 282 9.30 -14.91 -1.19
N LEU A 283 9.79 -15.54 -0.12
CA LEU A 283 9.76 -14.94 1.21
C LEU A 283 10.78 -13.80 1.32
N ILE A 284 11.99 -13.98 0.80
CA ILE A 284 13.00 -12.90 0.79
C ILE A 284 12.52 -11.73 -0.07
N GLU A 285 11.91 -11.98 -1.23
CA GLU A 285 11.29 -10.93 -2.06
C GLU A 285 10.28 -10.12 -1.25
N ALA A 286 9.34 -10.77 -0.56
CA ALA A 286 8.35 -10.09 0.26
C ALA A 286 8.98 -9.25 1.39
N ALA A 287 10.08 -9.74 1.98
CA ALA A 287 10.80 -8.99 3.00
C ALA A 287 11.51 -7.75 2.43
N LEU A 288 12.08 -7.86 1.23
CA LEU A 288 12.71 -6.75 0.51
C LEU A 288 11.66 -5.73 0.04
N ASP A 289 10.53 -6.18 -0.51
CA ASP A 289 9.40 -5.34 -0.93
C ASP A 289 8.96 -4.42 0.20
N GLU A 290 8.70 -4.99 1.38
CA GLU A 290 8.27 -4.22 2.55
C GLU A 290 9.35 -3.25 3.04
N GLY A 291 10.62 -3.65 3.03
CA GLY A 291 11.73 -2.78 3.37
C GLY A 291 11.84 -1.58 2.44
N ILE A 292 11.70 -1.80 1.13
CA ILE A 292 11.76 -0.79 0.08
C ILE A 292 10.56 0.14 0.11
N ILE A 293 9.35 -0.40 0.26
CA ILE A 293 8.11 0.39 0.40
C ILE A 293 8.22 1.32 1.62
N ASN A 294 8.73 0.81 2.75
CA ASN A 294 8.97 1.65 3.93
C ASN A 294 10.02 2.73 3.65
N ALA A 295 11.12 2.39 2.96
CA ALA A 295 12.13 3.37 2.57
C ALA A 295 11.56 4.51 1.72
N PHE A 296 10.70 4.21 0.74
CA PHE A 296 10.02 5.23 -0.06
C PHE A 296 9.07 6.08 0.78
N LYS A 297 8.17 5.45 1.54
CA LYS A 297 7.17 6.11 2.38
C LYS A 297 7.79 7.08 3.41
N TYR A 298 8.91 6.69 4.01
CA TYR A 298 9.57 7.48 5.05
C TYR A 298 10.64 8.45 4.51
N SER A 299 10.75 8.60 3.19
CA SER A 299 11.64 9.56 2.55
C SER A 299 10.87 10.79 2.03
N ALA A 300 11.57 11.93 1.92
CA ALA A 300 11.02 13.08 1.20
C ALA A 300 11.03 12.80 -0.32
N PRO A 301 10.11 13.38 -1.11
CA PRO A 301 10.13 13.26 -2.58
C PRO A 301 11.52 13.58 -3.15
N GLU A 302 11.87 12.96 -4.28
CA GLU A 302 13.17 13.13 -4.94
C GLU A 302 14.41 12.67 -4.13
N SER A 303 14.18 11.92 -3.04
CA SER A 303 15.27 11.32 -2.26
C SER A 303 16.03 10.24 -3.04
N GLU A 304 17.32 10.14 -2.76
CA GLU A 304 18.17 9.03 -3.18
C GLU A 304 18.08 7.89 -2.16
N ILE A 305 17.59 6.75 -2.62
CA ILE A 305 17.40 5.52 -1.84
C ILE A 305 18.24 4.44 -2.52
N ALA A 306 18.82 3.53 -1.73
CA ALA A 306 19.60 2.46 -2.32
C ALA A 306 19.50 1.15 -1.56
N MET A 307 19.76 0.06 -2.26
CA MET A 307 19.98 -1.25 -1.67
C MET A 307 21.43 -1.65 -1.87
N ILE A 308 22.14 -1.91 -0.78
CA ILE A 308 23.50 -2.43 -0.81
C ILE A 308 23.43 -3.93 -0.60
N VAL A 309 24.06 -4.68 -1.50
CA VAL A 309 24.30 -6.10 -1.32
C VAL A 309 25.77 -6.28 -0.93
N ASP A 310 26.01 -6.76 0.29
CA ASP A 310 27.35 -7.03 0.81
C ASP A 310 27.52 -8.53 1.06
N ILE A 311 28.57 -9.11 0.50
CA ILE A 311 28.89 -10.53 0.61
C ILE A 311 30.14 -10.65 1.46
N GLN A 312 30.00 -11.21 2.64
CA GLN A 312 31.08 -11.50 3.57
C GLN A 312 31.37 -13.00 3.58
N SER A 313 32.37 -13.42 4.36
CA SER A 313 32.81 -14.82 4.42
C SER A 313 31.68 -15.78 4.83
N ASN A 314 30.81 -15.34 5.75
CA ASN A 314 29.83 -16.19 6.43
C ASN A 314 28.38 -15.73 6.21
N SER A 315 28.16 -14.59 5.56
CA SER A 315 26.82 -14.06 5.37
C SER A 315 26.74 -13.17 4.13
N MET A 316 25.54 -13.12 3.57
CA MET A 316 25.13 -12.17 2.56
C MET A 316 24.11 -11.22 3.21
N SER A 317 24.33 -9.91 3.06
CA SER A 317 23.43 -8.91 3.62
C SER A 317 22.81 -8.03 2.55
N PHE A 318 21.52 -7.77 2.72
CA PHE A 318 20.71 -6.83 1.94
C PHE A 318 20.42 -5.64 2.83
N THR A 319 20.99 -4.49 2.48
CA THR A 319 20.95 -3.27 3.30
C THR A 319 20.21 -2.19 2.54
N ILE A 320 19.00 -1.84 2.98
CA ILE A 320 18.19 -0.78 2.40
C ILE A 320 18.49 0.52 3.15
N CYS A 321 18.85 1.56 2.40
CA CYS A 321 19.28 2.85 2.91
C CYS A 321 18.38 3.96 2.40
N ASN A 322 17.80 4.75 3.30
CA ASN A 322 17.00 5.90 2.94
C ASN A 322 17.31 7.13 3.82
N PRO A 323 17.11 8.37 3.34
CA PRO A 323 17.41 9.57 4.12
C PRO A 323 16.58 9.68 5.39
N ALA A 324 17.24 9.95 6.52
CA ALA A 324 16.57 10.16 7.80
C ALA A 324 15.81 11.50 7.79
N GLN A 325 14.54 11.44 8.19
CA GLN A 325 13.61 12.57 8.24
C GLN A 325 13.27 12.94 9.69
N ASP A 326 12.96 14.22 9.93
CA ASP A 326 12.51 14.74 11.21
C ASP A 326 11.00 14.50 11.39
N ARG A 327 10.61 13.23 11.57
CA ARG A 327 9.19 12.83 11.68
C ARG A 327 8.75 12.52 13.11
N THR A 328 9.67 12.16 14.01
CA THR A 328 9.31 11.73 15.37
C THR A 328 9.48 12.89 16.35
N ARG A 329 8.38 13.36 16.94
CA ARG A 329 8.41 14.44 17.93
C ARG A 329 8.68 13.88 19.33
N LYS A 330 9.67 14.44 20.02
CA LYS A 330 9.96 14.15 21.43
C LYS A 330 8.94 14.82 22.35
N ALA A 331 8.88 14.35 23.59
CA ALA A 331 8.06 14.94 24.65
C ALA A 331 8.40 16.41 24.95
N ASP A 332 9.65 16.82 24.70
CA ASP A 332 10.14 18.20 24.84
C ASP A 332 9.77 19.11 23.65
N GLY A 333 9.10 18.58 22.62
CA GLY A 333 8.68 19.31 21.44
C GLY A 333 9.72 19.36 20.31
N SER A 334 10.96 18.91 20.52
CA SER A 334 11.98 18.77 19.47
C SER A 334 11.73 17.54 18.59
N TYR A 335 12.31 17.50 17.39
CA TYR A 335 12.21 16.34 16.50
C TYR A 335 13.47 15.48 16.56
N VAL A 336 13.29 14.16 16.49
CA VAL A 336 14.39 13.21 16.23
C VAL A 336 14.46 12.96 14.74
N ARG A 337 15.67 13.12 14.20
CA ARG A 337 15.99 12.73 12.84
C ARG A 337 16.13 11.21 12.75
N GLY A 338 15.33 10.58 11.91
CA GLY A 338 15.31 9.12 11.75
C GLY A 338 14.57 8.41 12.89
N ILE A 339 15.07 7.24 13.29
CA ILE A 339 14.45 6.39 14.32
C ILE A 339 15.14 6.65 15.67
N PRO A 340 14.44 7.10 16.73
CA PRO A 340 15.03 7.21 18.05
C PRO A 340 15.60 5.87 18.54
N LEU A 341 16.73 5.90 19.23
CA LEU A 341 17.45 4.69 19.67
C LEU A 341 16.56 3.77 20.51
N GLU A 342 15.68 4.35 21.34
CA GLU A 342 14.77 3.63 22.21
C GLU A 342 13.66 2.90 21.42
N LEU A 343 13.43 3.30 20.16
CA LEU A 343 12.38 2.76 19.30
C LEU A 343 12.90 1.75 18.28
N GLU A 344 14.22 1.60 18.09
CA GLU A 344 14.81 0.67 17.11
C GLU A 344 14.29 -0.77 17.29
N GLN A 345 14.23 -1.26 18.53
CA GLN A 345 13.70 -2.61 18.83
C GLN A 345 12.18 -2.68 18.75
N LEU A 346 11.50 -1.55 18.96
CA LEU A 346 10.03 -1.47 18.90
C LEU A 346 9.54 -1.47 17.45
N CYS A 347 10.37 -1.13 16.47
CA CYS A 347 10.06 -1.25 15.03
C CYS A 347 9.66 -2.67 14.62
N PHE A 348 10.18 -3.69 15.29
CA PHE A 348 9.86 -5.10 14.99
C PHE A 348 8.76 -5.69 15.88
N LYS A 349 8.14 -4.87 16.73
CA LYS A 349 6.96 -5.30 17.49
C LYS A 349 5.73 -5.21 16.62
N TYR A 350 4.94 -6.29 16.63
CA TYR A 350 3.64 -6.30 15.97
C TYR A 350 2.80 -5.10 16.41
N PHE A 351 2.18 -4.44 15.42
CA PHE A 351 1.21 -3.37 15.61
C PHE A 351 1.78 -2.03 16.10
N VAL A 352 3.11 -1.86 16.09
CA VAL A 352 3.74 -0.58 16.40
C VAL A 352 3.89 0.26 15.13
N ARG A 353 3.32 1.48 15.14
CA ARG A 353 3.49 2.48 14.10
C ARG A 353 3.96 3.80 14.71
N PHE A 354 5.04 4.36 14.16
CA PHE A 354 5.59 5.64 14.60
C PHE A 354 5.09 6.84 13.79
N SER A 355 4.32 6.60 12.73
CA SER A 355 3.77 7.64 11.87
C SER A 355 2.27 7.45 11.63
N THR A 356 1.54 8.55 11.82
CA THR A 356 0.11 8.70 11.49
C THR A 356 -0.11 9.05 10.02
N ASP A 357 0.93 9.03 9.19
CA ASP A 357 0.82 9.27 7.75
C ASP A 357 -0.03 8.15 7.14
N THR A 358 -1.29 8.48 6.85
CA THR A 358 -2.33 7.62 6.25
C THR A 358 -2.25 7.61 4.73
N SER A 359 -1.19 8.18 4.14
CA SER A 359 -1.04 8.20 2.69
C SER A 359 -0.93 6.77 2.14
N ASN A 360 -1.98 6.34 1.46
CA ASN A 360 -2.04 5.10 0.65
C ASN A 360 -1.15 5.18 -0.62
N LYS A 361 -0.10 6.02 -0.59
CA LYS A 361 0.73 6.35 -1.76
C LYS A 361 1.45 5.11 -2.32
N TYR A 362 1.91 4.26 -1.40
CA TYR A 362 2.48 2.96 -1.72
C TYR A 362 1.54 1.85 -1.23
N PRO A 363 1.25 0.86 -2.08
CA PRO A 363 0.41 -0.26 -1.69
C PRO A 363 1.17 -1.16 -0.71
N GLU A 364 0.98 -0.94 0.59
CA GLU A 364 1.57 -1.79 1.63
C GLU A 364 1.07 -3.24 1.47
N GLN A 365 2.00 -4.19 1.54
CA GLN A 365 1.69 -5.62 1.52
C GLN A 365 1.15 -6.07 2.88
N TRP A 366 1.69 -5.50 3.97
CA TRP A 366 1.32 -5.83 5.34
C TRP A 366 0.96 -4.56 6.13
N PRO A 367 -0.32 -4.13 6.07
CA PRO A 367 -0.76 -2.95 6.79
C PRO A 367 -0.73 -3.17 8.31
N MET A 368 -1.04 -2.10 9.07
CA MET A 368 -1.21 -2.13 10.53
C MET A 368 0.05 -2.39 11.35
N GLY A 369 1.25 -2.20 10.78
CA GLY A 369 2.50 -2.43 11.51
C GLY A 369 2.85 -3.92 11.64
N LEU A 370 2.38 -4.74 10.69
CA LEU A 370 2.75 -6.15 10.56
C LEU A 370 4.03 -6.36 9.73
N GLY A 371 4.40 -5.39 8.89
CA GLY A 371 5.48 -5.53 7.90
C GLY A 371 6.85 -5.88 8.50
N LEU A 372 7.48 -4.96 9.22
CA LEU A 372 8.80 -5.21 9.84
C LEU A 372 8.85 -6.44 10.77
N PRO A 373 7.85 -6.73 11.61
CA PRO A 373 7.79 -7.99 12.36
C PRO A 373 7.84 -9.24 11.45
N LEU A 374 7.14 -9.23 10.32
CA LEU A 374 7.19 -10.33 9.36
C LEU A 374 8.53 -10.40 8.63
N VAL A 375 9.15 -9.25 8.28
CA VAL A 375 10.53 -9.19 7.77
C VAL A 375 11.50 -9.85 8.74
N GLN A 376 11.36 -9.59 10.04
CA GLN A 376 12.16 -10.25 11.08
C GLN A 376 11.95 -11.76 11.06
N LYS A 377 10.70 -12.22 11.08
CA LYS A 377 10.40 -13.65 11.07
C LYS A 377 10.85 -14.37 9.81
N ILE A 378 10.71 -13.74 8.65
CA ILE A 378 11.24 -14.26 7.38
C ILE A 378 12.75 -14.43 7.51
N THR A 379 13.45 -13.39 7.96
CA THR A 379 14.91 -13.42 8.08
C THR A 379 15.38 -14.47 9.09
N GLU A 380 14.70 -14.58 10.24
CA GLU A 380 14.94 -15.62 11.26
C GLU A 380 14.70 -17.04 10.72
N ALA A 381 13.65 -17.25 9.91
CA ALA A 381 13.35 -18.53 9.27
C ALA A 381 14.45 -18.96 8.27
N HIS A 382 15.28 -18.02 7.82
CA HIS A 382 16.44 -18.26 6.96
C HIS A 382 17.75 -18.39 7.76
N GLY A 383 17.68 -18.50 9.10
CA GLY A 383 18.85 -18.55 9.97
C GLY A 383 19.60 -17.21 10.07
N GLY A 384 18.98 -16.13 9.59
CA GLY A 384 19.55 -14.80 9.51
C GLY A 384 19.19 -13.88 10.68
N THR A 385 19.64 -12.63 10.58
CA THR A 385 19.24 -11.56 11.50
C THR A 385 18.83 -10.30 10.75
N VAL A 386 17.89 -9.54 11.32
CA VAL A 386 17.49 -8.22 10.80
C VAL A 386 17.78 -7.13 11.82
N ARG A 387 18.17 -5.94 11.35
CA ARG A 387 18.35 -4.75 12.20
C ARG A 387 17.90 -3.50 11.48
N ILE A 388 17.37 -2.54 12.23
CA ILE A 388 17.07 -1.20 11.74
C ILE A 388 17.72 -0.18 12.66
N ARG A 389 18.44 0.80 12.10
CA ARG A 389 19.14 1.83 12.89
C ARG A 389 19.42 3.09 12.08
N ASN A 390 19.79 4.16 12.77
CA ASN A 390 20.36 5.33 12.11
C ASN A 390 21.86 5.14 11.86
N GLU A 391 22.32 5.43 10.64
CA GLU A 391 23.74 5.45 10.28
C GLU A 391 24.15 6.78 9.64
N ARG A 392 25.41 7.17 9.82
CA ARG A 392 26.02 8.31 9.12
C ARG A 392 26.89 7.81 7.99
N TRP A 393 26.63 8.30 6.78
CA TRP A 393 27.43 7.93 5.63
C TRP A 393 28.25 9.11 5.09
N HIS A 394 29.50 8.81 4.71
CA HIS A 394 30.48 9.77 4.17
C HIS A 394 30.59 9.73 2.64
N ILE A 395 29.83 8.84 1.98
CA ILE A 395 29.78 8.65 0.54
C ILE A 395 28.29 8.48 0.18
N SER A 396 27.84 9.09 -0.91
CA SER A 396 26.50 8.84 -1.45
C SER A 396 26.28 7.34 -1.60
N PRO A 397 25.05 6.82 -1.38
CA PRO A 397 24.74 5.44 -1.73
C PRO A 397 25.20 5.10 -3.17
N THR A 398 25.09 6.06 -4.09
CA THR A 398 25.50 5.95 -5.50
C THR A 398 27.02 6.10 -5.77
N GLY A 399 27.87 6.11 -4.73
CA GLY A 399 29.33 6.15 -4.85
C GLY A 399 29.94 7.53 -5.14
N ARG A 400 29.14 8.60 -5.20
CA ARG A 400 29.62 9.99 -5.35
C ARG A 400 29.99 10.59 -3.98
N PRO A 401 31.02 11.44 -3.88
CA PRO A 401 31.25 12.23 -2.66
C PRO A 401 30.01 13.11 -2.40
N ALA A 402 29.36 12.90 -1.26
CA ALA A 402 28.17 13.62 -0.85
C ALA A 402 28.38 14.21 0.56
N PRO A 403 27.71 15.32 0.91
CA PRO A 403 27.71 15.82 2.28
C PRO A 403 27.22 14.72 3.23
N ILE A 404 27.70 14.72 4.47
CA ILE A 404 27.30 13.75 5.50
C ILE A 404 25.77 13.69 5.58
N ARG A 405 25.20 12.51 5.34
CA ARG A 405 23.75 12.27 5.46
C ARG A 405 23.50 11.33 6.63
N ASP A 406 22.54 11.70 7.48
CA ASP A 406 21.92 10.76 8.42
C ASP A 406 20.94 9.90 7.61
N LEU A 407 21.09 8.58 7.70
CA LEU A 407 20.30 7.60 6.99
C LEU A 407 19.60 6.67 7.98
N VAL A 408 18.43 6.19 7.61
CA VAL A 408 17.83 5.00 8.22
C VAL A 408 18.27 3.81 7.39
N VAL A 409 18.76 2.79 8.07
CA VAL A 409 19.31 1.58 7.45
C VAL A 409 18.59 0.36 8.00
N LEU A 410 17.92 -0.38 7.11
CA LEU A 410 17.35 -1.70 7.38
C LEU A 410 18.26 -2.75 6.75
N ARG A 411 18.87 -3.59 7.58
CA ARG A 411 19.81 -4.65 7.15
C ARG A 411 19.23 -6.02 7.46
N LEU A 412 19.06 -6.84 6.42
CA LEU A 412 18.78 -8.27 6.50
C LEU A 412 20.09 -9.01 6.24
N GLU A 413 20.46 -9.95 7.09
CA GLU A 413 21.70 -10.73 6.97
C GLU A 413 21.35 -12.22 6.97
N ILE A 414 21.70 -12.94 5.90
CA ILE A 414 21.44 -14.36 5.71
C ILE A 414 22.77 -15.12 5.68
N PRO A 415 22.91 -16.24 6.41
CA PRO A 415 24.14 -17.02 6.43
C PRO A 415 24.49 -17.61 5.05
N LEU A 416 25.80 -17.74 4.82
CA LEU A 416 26.38 -18.45 3.68
C LEU A 416 26.90 -19.82 4.12
N HIS A 417 26.81 -20.77 3.20
CA HIS A 417 27.23 -22.14 3.39
C HIS A 417 28.27 -22.52 2.35
N ALA A 418 29.32 -23.22 2.79
CA ALA A 418 30.31 -23.76 1.88
C ALA A 418 29.71 -24.90 1.04
N LYS A 419 30.18 -25.08 -0.20
CA LYS A 419 29.84 -26.25 -1.02
C LYS A 419 30.18 -27.52 -0.24
N ALA A 420 29.20 -28.39 -0.01
CA ALA A 420 29.48 -29.71 0.54
C ALA A 420 30.44 -30.44 -0.41
N ILE A 421 31.65 -30.76 0.07
CA ILE A 421 32.57 -31.64 -0.64
C ILE A 421 31.91 -33.01 -0.58
N VAL A 422 31.26 -33.43 -1.65
CA VAL A 422 30.90 -34.84 -1.84
C VAL A 422 32.21 -35.60 -1.87
N LYS A 423 32.56 -36.29 -0.78
CA LYS A 423 33.56 -37.35 -0.85
C LYS A 423 32.93 -38.43 -1.73
N GLU A 424 33.34 -38.50 -2.99
CA GLU A 424 33.21 -39.74 -3.77
C GLU A 424 33.98 -40.81 -3.00
N GLU A 425 33.27 -41.64 -2.24
CA GLU A 425 33.81 -42.92 -1.82
C GLU A 425 34.03 -43.73 -3.11
N ALA A 426 35.31 -43.94 -3.44
CA ALA A 426 35.71 -44.79 -4.54
C ALA A 426 35.03 -46.16 -4.41
N PRO A 427 34.57 -46.78 -5.52
CA PRO A 427 33.97 -48.09 -5.46
C PRO A 427 35.02 -49.07 -4.92
N ALA A 428 34.64 -49.80 -3.86
CA ALA A 428 35.46 -50.86 -3.31
C ALA A 428 35.77 -51.87 -4.41
N GLU A 429 37.05 -52.00 -4.77
CA GLU A 429 37.55 -53.10 -5.58
C GLU A 429 37.27 -54.39 -4.82
N SER A 430 36.35 -55.20 -5.35
CA SER A 430 36.15 -56.58 -4.89
C SER A 430 37.28 -57.44 -5.44
N GLU A 431 38.37 -57.56 -4.68
CA GLU A 431 39.26 -58.71 -4.81
C GLU A 431 38.50 -59.96 -4.36
N GLY A 432 38.41 -60.94 -5.26
CA GLY A 432 37.76 -62.22 -4.99
C GLY A 432 38.61 -63.13 -4.11
N ASP A 433 37.92 -64.06 -3.43
CA ASP A 433 38.41 -65.40 -3.19
C ASP A 433 37.20 -66.33 -2.97
N ASP A 434 36.83 -66.99 -4.06
CA ASP A 434 36.66 -68.44 -4.22
C ASP A 434 36.23 -69.33 -3.02
N LEU A 435 35.27 -70.22 -3.35
CA LEU A 435 35.15 -71.64 -2.98
C LEU A 435 34.08 -72.13 -1.95
N PHE A 436 33.31 -73.12 -2.44
CA PHE A 436 32.49 -74.17 -1.77
C PHE A 436 31.17 -73.75 -1.12
N ASP A 437 30.12 -74.58 -1.09
CA ASP A 437 29.54 -75.66 -1.90
C ASP A 437 28.20 -75.95 -1.20
N GLU A 438 27.23 -76.52 -1.92
CA GLU A 438 26.09 -77.31 -1.40
C GLU A 438 25.22 -76.75 -0.24
N PHE A 439 23.92 -76.56 -0.49
CA PHE A 439 22.87 -77.46 0.05
C PHE A 439 21.47 -77.04 -0.45
N GLU A 440 20.86 -77.95 -1.19
CA GLU A 440 19.42 -78.02 -1.46
C GLU A 440 18.60 -78.27 -0.18
N LEU A 441 17.29 -78.04 -0.30
CA LEU A 441 16.14 -78.49 0.52
C LEU A 441 15.73 -77.60 1.71
N LEU A 442 14.70 -76.76 1.50
CA LEU A 442 13.29 -77.11 1.76
C LEU A 442 12.33 -76.02 1.27
#